data_AF-A0A2W1BD81-F1
#
_entry.id   AF-A0A2W1BD81-F1
#
_cell.length_a   1.000
_cell.length_b   1.000
_cell.length_c   1.000
_cell.angle_alpha   90.00
_cell.angle_beta   90.00
_cell.angle_gamma   90.00
#
_symmetry.space_group_name_H-M   'P 1'
#
loop_
_entity.id
_entity.type
_entity.pdbx_description
1 polymer ?
#
loop_
_entity_poly.entity_id
_entity_poly.type
_entity_poly.pdbx_seq_one_letter_code
_entity_poly.pdbx_strand_id
1 'polypeptide(L)'
;MESVRKDTMLKFNPDSLEEVRKELNLEKPGRIDEAIDILDSWVKKQPHFMKKDFARDYLERILITAKGLVERAKERLDKLCTFKTLMPEFFNVSDDIKKEMEPLQELM
;
A
#
# COMPACT_ATOMS: atom_id res chain seq x y z
N MET A 1 -0.18 -2.85 -10.28
CA MET A 1 1.29 -2.82 -10.28
C MET A 1 1.78 -3.90 -11.22
N GLU A 2 2.66 -3.54 -12.13
CA GLU A 2 3.14 -4.46 -13.17
C GLU A 2 4.40 -5.22 -12.71
N SER A 3 5.20 -4.65 -11.82
CA SER A 3 6.40 -5.30 -11.28
C SER A 3 6.72 -4.87 -9.84
N VAL A 4 7.41 -5.74 -9.09
CA VAL A 4 7.95 -5.42 -7.76
C VAL A 4 9.16 -4.51 -7.93
N ARG A 5 9.29 -3.50 -7.06
CA ARG A 5 10.48 -2.62 -7.08
C ARG A 5 11.72 -3.47 -6.80
N LYS A 6 12.77 -3.25 -7.60
CA LYS A 6 14.07 -3.90 -7.38
C LYS A 6 14.66 -3.36 -6.09
N ASP A 7 15.14 -4.28 -5.26
CA ASP A 7 15.75 -3.97 -3.98
C ASP A 7 17.18 -4.55 -3.96
N THR A 8 18.11 -3.84 -3.33
CA THR A 8 19.52 -4.24 -3.23
C THR A 8 19.70 -5.41 -2.26
N MET A 9 18.82 -5.54 -1.26
CA MET A 9 18.90 -6.57 -0.23
C MET A 9 18.05 -7.80 -0.54
N LEU A 10 16.87 -7.61 -1.14
CA LEU A 10 15.95 -8.71 -1.44
C LEU A 10 15.85 -9.02 -2.94
N LYS A 11 16.15 -10.27 -3.32
CA LYS A 11 15.95 -10.77 -4.69
C LYS A 11 14.57 -11.41 -4.81
N PHE A 12 13.79 -10.94 -5.77
CA PHE A 12 12.47 -11.49 -6.10
C PHE A 12 12.55 -12.29 -7.39
N ASN A 13 11.82 -13.41 -7.46
CA ASN A 13 11.59 -14.12 -8.71
C ASN A 13 10.59 -13.29 -9.55
N PRO A 14 10.78 -13.12 -10.88
CA PRO A 14 9.76 -12.51 -11.75
C PRO A 14 8.34 -13.04 -11.53
N ASP A 15 8.19 -14.32 -11.21
CA ASP A 15 6.87 -14.97 -11.08
C ASP A 15 6.19 -14.74 -9.72
N SER A 16 6.90 -14.18 -8.73
CA SER A 16 6.39 -14.03 -7.37
C SER A 16 5.08 -13.24 -7.28
N LEU A 17 4.90 -12.25 -8.15
CA LEU A 17 3.65 -11.48 -8.20
C LEU A 17 2.47 -12.30 -8.70
N GLU A 18 2.70 -13.13 -9.72
CA GLU A 18 1.65 -13.96 -10.32
C GLU A 18 1.23 -15.06 -9.34
N GLU A 19 2.19 -15.69 -8.66
CA GLU A 19 1.91 -16.69 -7.63
C GLU A 19 1.09 -16.12 -6.48
N VAL A 20 1.46 -14.94 -5.96
CA VAL A 20 0.68 -14.28 -4.89
C VAL A 20 -0.74 -13.96 -5.35
N ARG A 21 -0.92 -13.50 -6.59
CA ARG A 21 -2.27 -13.24 -7.15
C ARG A 21 -3.07 -14.54 -7.27
N LYS A 22 -2.43 -15.64 -7.65
CA LYS A 22 -3.05 -16.96 -7.73
C LYS A 22 -3.50 -17.47 -6.37
N GLU A 23 -2.64 -17.41 -5.36
CA GLU A 23 -2.96 -17.81 -3.99
C GLU A 23 -4.13 -17.03 -3.39
N LEU A 24 -4.26 -15.75 -3.75
CA LEU A 24 -5.32 -14.87 -3.25
C LEU A 24 -6.61 -14.92 -4.09
N ASN A 25 -6.73 -15.83 -5.07
CA ASN A 25 -7.85 -15.92 -6.01
C ASN A 25 -8.07 -14.64 -6.83
N LEU A 26 -7.00 -13.86 -7.03
CA LEU A 26 -6.96 -12.64 -7.82
C LEU A 26 -6.39 -12.88 -9.23
N GLU A 27 -6.25 -14.15 -9.64
CA GLU A 27 -5.73 -14.57 -10.95
C GLU A 27 -6.56 -14.09 -12.14
N LYS A 28 -7.86 -13.82 -11.93
CA LYS A 28 -8.75 -13.42 -13.02
C LYS A 28 -8.36 -12.01 -13.51
N PRO A 29 -8.04 -11.85 -14.81
CA PRO A 29 -7.75 -10.53 -15.37
C PRO A 29 -8.97 -9.63 -15.18
N GLY A 30 -8.75 -8.43 -14.64
CA GLY A 30 -9.80 -7.46 -14.33
C GLY A 30 -10.34 -7.50 -12.89
N ARG A 31 -10.28 -8.64 -12.18
CA ARG A 31 -10.79 -8.70 -10.79
C ARG A 31 -10.00 -7.78 -9.84
N ILE A 32 -8.70 -7.67 -10.05
CA ILE A 32 -7.84 -6.76 -9.29
C ILE A 32 -8.21 -5.31 -9.59
N ASP A 33 -8.37 -4.96 -10.86
CA ASP A 33 -8.72 -3.60 -11.27
C ASP A 33 -10.10 -3.18 -10.75
N GLU A 34 -11.10 -4.07 -10.83
CA GLU A 34 -12.42 -3.84 -10.23
C GLU A 34 -12.32 -3.61 -8.71
N ALA A 35 -11.55 -4.44 -8.01
CA ALA A 35 -11.35 -4.28 -6.57
C ALA A 35 -10.64 -2.97 -6.22
N ILE A 36 -9.65 -2.55 -7.02
CA ILE A 36 -8.96 -1.28 -6.86
C ILE A 36 -9.91 -0.11 -7.14
N ASP A 37 -10.74 -0.18 -8.17
CA ASP A 37 -11.71 0.87 -8.51
C ASP A 37 -12.79 1.03 -7.43
N ILE A 38 -13.25 -0.09 -6.86
CA ILE A 38 -14.16 -0.09 -5.71
C ILE A 38 -13.48 0.57 -4.50
N LEU A 39 -12.21 0.24 -4.23
CA LEU A 39 -11.47 0.86 -3.13
C LEU A 39 -11.25 2.35 -3.36
N ASP A 40 -10.79 2.76 -4.54
CA ASP A 40 -10.53 4.16 -4.88
C ASP A 40 -11.81 5.02 -4.77
N SER A 41 -12.91 4.54 -5.34
CA SER A 41 -14.20 5.22 -5.24
C SER A 41 -14.72 5.29 -3.80
N TRP A 42 -14.47 4.26 -2.97
CA TRP A 42 -14.84 4.25 -1.56
C TRP A 42 -14.01 5.24 -0.73
N VAL A 43 -12.69 5.28 -0.94
CA VAL A 43 -11.76 6.21 -0.29
C VAL A 43 -12.20 7.66 -0.54
N LYS A 44 -12.52 8.01 -1.79
CA LYS A 44 -12.96 9.37 -2.17
C LYS A 44 -14.22 9.81 -1.42
N LYS A 45 -15.12 8.86 -1.12
CA LYS A 45 -16.37 9.10 -0.38
C LYS A 45 -16.15 9.28 1.12
N GLN A 46 -15.02 8.84 1.70
CA GLN A 46 -14.78 8.96 3.14
C GLN A 46 -14.47 10.42 3.53
N PRO A 47 -15.26 11.09 4.39
CA PRO A 47 -15.05 12.49 4.73
C PRO A 47 -13.87 12.71 5.70
N HIS A 48 -13.55 11.74 6.55
CA HIS A 48 -12.51 11.82 7.58
C HIS A 48 -11.09 11.53 7.06
N PHE A 49 -10.95 11.17 5.79
CA PHE A 49 -9.65 10.94 5.18
C PHE A 49 -9.00 12.26 4.76
N MET A 50 -7.88 12.60 5.42
CA MET A 50 -7.09 13.80 5.10
C MET A 50 -6.46 13.73 3.71
N LYS A 51 -6.08 12.53 3.26
CA LYS A 51 -5.56 12.27 1.90
C LYS A 51 -6.43 11.21 1.24
N LYS A 52 -6.96 11.52 0.06
CA LYS A 52 -7.84 10.64 -0.71
C LYS A 52 -7.22 10.15 -2.01
N ASP A 53 -6.14 10.79 -2.44
CA ASP A 53 -5.41 10.43 -3.65
C ASP A 53 -4.33 9.40 -3.32
N PHE A 54 -4.71 8.12 -3.39
CA PHE A 54 -3.77 7.00 -3.29
C PHE A 54 -3.43 6.49 -4.69
N ALA A 55 -2.16 6.14 -4.90
CA ALA A 55 -1.73 5.52 -6.15
C ALA A 55 -2.30 4.10 -6.27
N ARG A 56 -2.61 3.65 -7.49
CA ARG A 56 -3.21 2.32 -7.73
C ARG A 56 -2.34 1.18 -7.22
N ASP A 57 -1.02 1.32 -7.34
CA ASP A 57 -0.05 0.34 -6.81
C ASP A 57 -0.11 0.24 -5.28
N TYR A 58 -0.36 1.35 -4.58
CA TYR A 58 -0.56 1.35 -3.14
C TYR A 58 -1.85 0.63 -2.75
N LEU A 59 -2.96 0.93 -3.43
CA LEU A 59 -4.25 0.26 -3.20
C LEU A 59 -4.16 -1.25 -3.44
N GLU A 60 -3.44 -1.67 -4.48
CA GLU A 60 -3.19 -3.09 -4.73
C GLU A 60 -2.40 -3.75 -3.61
N ARG A 61 -1.35 -3.11 -3.07
CA ARG A 61 -0.59 -3.65 -1.94
C ARG A 61 -1.46 -3.82 -0.70
N ILE A 62 -2.34 -2.85 -0.42
CA ILE A 62 -3.30 -2.97 0.68
C ILE A 62 -4.22 -4.18 0.44
N LEU A 63 -4.71 -4.35 -0.79
CA LEU A 63 -5.57 -5.46 -1.17
C LEU A 63 -4.87 -6.82 -1.01
N ILE A 64 -3.63 -6.95 -1.49
CA ILE A 64 -2.79 -8.14 -1.33
C ILE A 64 -2.62 -8.45 0.16
N THR A 65 -2.23 -7.46 0.95
CA THR A 65 -2.04 -7.65 2.40
C THR A 65 -3.36 -8.06 3.08
N ALA A 66 -4.51 -7.59 2.57
CA ALA A 66 -5.86 -7.94 3.04
C ALA A 66 -6.37 -9.30 2.52
N LYS A 67 -5.49 -10.11 1.91
CA LYS A 67 -5.78 -11.41 1.31
C LYS A 67 -6.78 -11.35 0.14
N GLY A 68 -6.79 -10.25 -0.62
CA GLY A 68 -7.71 -10.04 -1.74
C GLY A 68 -9.15 -9.69 -1.33
N LEU A 69 -9.43 -9.50 -0.05
CA LEU A 69 -10.76 -9.16 0.46
C LEU A 69 -10.93 -7.64 0.57
N VAL A 70 -11.84 -7.08 -0.24
CA VAL A 70 -12.08 -5.63 -0.33
C VAL A 70 -12.54 -5.04 1.01
N GLU A 71 -13.47 -5.68 1.73
CA GLU A 71 -13.95 -5.15 3.02
C GLU A 71 -12.84 -5.09 4.08
N ARG A 72 -11.93 -6.08 4.10
CA ARG A 72 -10.75 -6.04 4.98
C ARG A 72 -9.76 -4.95 4.57
N ALA A 73 -9.62 -4.70 3.27
CA ALA A 73 -8.79 -3.60 2.77
C ALA A 73 -9.34 -2.24 3.21
N LYS A 74 -10.67 -2.05 3.16
CA LYS A 74 -11.34 -0.84 3.68
C LYS A 74 -11.09 -0.65 5.17
N GLU A 75 -11.31 -1.67 5.98
CA GLU A 75 -11.08 -1.63 7.43
C GLU A 75 -9.63 -1.24 7.77
N ARG A 76 -8.66 -1.76 7.00
CA ARG A 76 -7.24 -1.42 7.19
C ARG A 76 -6.91 0.02 6.82
N LEU A 77 -7.43 0.50 5.69
CA LEU A 77 -7.26 1.91 5.29
C LEU A 77 -7.90 2.85 6.31
N ASP A 78 -9.07 2.49 6.81
CA ASP A 78 -9.78 3.26 7.82
C ASP A 78 -8.99 3.38 9.13
N LYS A 79 -8.49 2.25 9.62
CA LYS A 79 -7.60 2.22 10.80
C LYS A 79 -6.33 3.03 10.57
N LEU A 80 -5.70 2.89 9.41
CA LEU A 80 -4.48 3.64 9.08
C LEU A 80 -4.72 5.17 9.12
N CYS A 81 -5.80 5.64 8.49
CA CYS A 81 -6.13 7.06 8.46
C CYS A 81 -6.53 7.58 9.86
N THR A 82 -7.24 6.74 10.63
CA THR A 82 -7.59 7.03 12.02
C THR A 82 -6.35 7.16 12.90
N PHE A 83 -5.43 6.19 12.83
CA PHE A 83 -4.18 6.23 13.59
C PHE A 83 -3.32 7.45 13.23
N LYS A 84 -3.26 7.81 11.96
CA LYS A 84 -2.53 9.00 11.51
C LYS A 84 -3.11 10.30 12.05
N THR A 85 -4.42 10.33 12.29
CA THR A 85 -5.11 11.48 12.89
C THR A 85 -4.97 11.50 14.41
N LEU A 86 -5.08 10.35 15.07
CA LEU A 86 -5.05 10.26 16.54
C LEU A 86 -3.65 10.35 17.13
N MET A 87 -2.64 9.85 16.43
CA MET A 87 -1.26 9.81 16.93
C MET A 87 -0.27 10.34 15.87
N PRO A 88 -0.41 11.61 15.44
CA PRO A 88 0.45 12.19 14.41
C PRO A 88 1.94 12.21 14.80
N GLU A 89 2.26 12.17 16.09
CA GLU A 89 3.62 12.15 16.62
C GLU A 89 4.46 10.97 16.12
N PHE A 90 3.85 9.81 15.86
CA PHE A 90 4.58 8.65 15.31
C PHE A 90 4.75 8.70 13.79
N PHE A 91 4.02 9.58 13.10
CA PHE A 91 4.08 9.71 11.64
C PHE A 91 4.84 10.94 11.18
N ASN A 92 5.16 11.86 12.09
CA ASN A 92 6.10 12.93 11.85
C ASN A 92 7.52 12.36 11.96
N VAL A 93 8.17 12.18 10.81
CA VAL A 93 9.61 11.94 10.80
C VAL A 93 10.26 13.19 11.38
N SER A 94 10.78 13.09 12.60
CA SER A 94 11.56 14.16 13.21
C SER A 94 12.69 14.53 12.26
N ASP A 95 12.96 15.82 12.11
CA ASP A 95 14.03 16.28 11.21
C ASP A 95 15.40 15.70 11.62
N ASP A 96 15.55 15.29 12.88
CA ASP A 96 16.69 14.55 13.40
C ASP A 96 16.92 13.21 12.69
N ILE A 97 15.85 12.41 12.46
CA ILE A 97 15.98 11.12 11.75
C ILE A 97 16.35 11.34 10.29
N LYS A 98 15.80 12.37 9.63
CA LYS A 98 16.16 12.69 8.23
C LYS A 98 17.64 13.02 8.10
N LYS A 99 18.16 13.80 9.05
CA LYS A 99 19.57 14.22 9.09
C LYS A 99 20.51 13.04 9.39
N GLU A 100 20.09 12.08 10.21
CA GLU A 100 20.88 10.85 10.46
C GLU A 100 20.84 9.84 9.30
N MET A 101 19.79 9.85 8.47
CA MET A 101 19.68 8.93 7.33
C MET A 101 20.30 9.48 6.03
N GLU A 102 20.52 10.79 5.92
CA GLU A 102 21.19 11.45 4.78
C GLU A 102 22.54 10.83 4.41
N PRO A 103 23.48 10.58 5.35
CA PRO A 103 24.78 9.98 5.02
C PRO A 103 24.68 8.52 4.55
N LEU A 104 23.62 7.79 4.91
CA LEU A 104 23.42 6.40 4.48
C LEU A 104 22.85 6.31 3.07
N GLN A 105 22.19 7.36 2.58
CA GLN A 105 21.68 7.42 1.20
C GLN A 105 22.78 7.65 0.17
N GLU A 106 23.88 8.31 0.54
CA GLU A 106 25.05 8.48 -0.36
C GLU A 106 25.90 7.20 -0.49
N LEU A 107 25.69 6.22 0.39
CA LEU A 107 26.48 4.98 0.46
C LEU A 107 25.80 3.77 -0.20
N MET A 108 24.56 3.93 -0.70
CA MET A 108 23.82 2.93 -1.48
C MET A 108 23.67 3.33 -2.94
#